data_AF-A0A679FRJ1-F1
#
_entry.id   AF-A0A679FRJ1-F1
#
_cell.length_a   1.000
_cell.length_b   1.000
_cell.length_c   1.000
_cell.angle_alpha   90.00
_cell.angle_beta   90.00
_cell.angle_gamma   90.00
#
_symmetry.space_group_name_H-M   'P 1'
#
loop_
_entity.id
_entity.type
_entity.pdbx_description
1 polymer ?
#
loop_
_entity_poly.entity_id
_entity_poly.type
_entity_poly.pdbx_seq_one_letter_code
_entity_poly.pdbx_strand_id
1 'polypeptide(L)'
;MNFWKDANKQEYFKLYEVTARAVKSVDPHLQVGGPAICGGSDEWITDFLHFCAERRVPVDFVSRHAYTSKAPHKKTFEYYYQELEPPEDMLEQFKTVRALIRQSPFPHLPLHITEYNTSYSPINPVHDTALNAAYIARILSEGGDYVDSFSYWTFSDVFEEMDVPKALFHGGFGLVALHSIPKPTFHAFTFFNALGDELLYRDGEMIVTRRKDGSIAAVLWNLVMEKGEGLTKEVQLVIPVSFSAVFIKRQIVNEQYGNAWRVWKQMGRPRFPSRQAVETLRQVAQPHVMTEQRRATDGVIHLSIVLSKNEVTLIEIEQVRDETSTYVGLDDGEITSYSS
;
A
#
# COMPACT_ATOMS: atom_id res chain seq x y z
N MET A 1 -2.13 -25.27 -2.39
CA MET A 1 -1.16 -25.66 -3.42
C MET A 1 0.12 -26.06 -2.70
N ASN A 2 0.81 -27.11 -3.16
CA ASN A 2 2.15 -27.43 -2.66
C ASN A 2 3.15 -26.98 -3.74
N PHE A 3 3.87 -25.88 -3.47
CA PHE A 3 4.89 -25.34 -4.38
C PHE A 3 6.15 -26.20 -4.45
N TRP A 4 6.36 -27.06 -3.46
CA TRP A 4 7.50 -27.97 -3.36
C TRP A 4 7.04 -29.37 -2.97
N LYS A 5 7.58 -30.40 -3.64
CA LYS A 5 7.15 -31.79 -3.44
C LYS A 5 7.36 -32.20 -1.98
N ASP A 6 6.30 -32.72 -1.37
CA ASP A 6 6.24 -33.21 0.01
C ASP A 6 6.61 -32.16 1.09
N ALA A 7 6.70 -30.87 0.73
CA ALA A 7 7.28 -29.83 1.56
C ALA A 7 8.63 -30.26 2.19
N ASN A 8 9.45 -30.98 1.42
CA ASN A 8 10.68 -31.59 1.94
C ASN A 8 11.76 -30.53 2.19
N LYS A 9 11.91 -30.15 3.47
CA LYS A 9 12.87 -29.15 3.96
C LYS A 9 14.32 -29.46 3.62
N GLN A 10 14.75 -30.71 3.76
CA GLN A 10 16.14 -31.09 3.51
C GLN A 10 16.48 -31.06 2.01
N GLU A 11 15.55 -31.49 1.15
CA GLU A 11 15.74 -31.35 -0.30
C GLU A 11 15.70 -29.89 -0.76
N TYR A 12 14.90 -29.02 -0.11
CA TYR A 12 14.96 -27.58 -0.36
C TYR A 12 16.32 -26.99 0.06
N PHE A 13 16.83 -27.32 1.24
CA PHE A 13 18.15 -26.85 1.70
C PHE A 13 19.29 -27.32 0.79
N LYS A 14 19.20 -28.54 0.27
CA LYS A 14 20.13 -29.06 -0.74
C LYS A 14 20.02 -28.31 -2.06
N LEU A 15 18.79 -28.05 -2.55
CA LEU A 15 18.57 -27.21 -3.73
C LEU A 15 19.18 -25.82 -3.54
N TYR A 16 18.97 -25.20 -2.37
CA TYR A 16 19.55 -23.92 -2.01
C TYR A 16 21.07 -23.96 -2.01
N GLU A 17 21.69 -24.93 -1.34
CA GLU A 17 23.15 -25.05 -1.27
C GLU A 17 23.79 -25.14 -2.67
N VAL A 18 23.25 -26.01 -3.53
CA VAL A 18 23.76 -26.16 -4.90
C VAL A 18 23.61 -24.86 -5.68
N THR A 19 22.46 -24.20 -5.56
CA THR A 19 22.16 -22.95 -6.27
C THR A 19 23.04 -21.79 -5.78
N ALA A 20 23.13 -21.59 -4.46
CA ALA A 20 23.92 -20.52 -3.86
C ALA A 20 25.41 -20.64 -4.20
N ARG A 21 25.97 -21.85 -4.14
CA ARG A 21 27.37 -22.10 -4.53
C ARG A 21 27.58 -21.86 -6.03
N ALA A 22 26.63 -22.27 -6.88
CA ALA A 22 26.71 -22.03 -8.32
C ALA A 22 26.66 -20.53 -8.67
N VAL A 23 25.79 -19.76 -8.01
CA VAL A 23 25.73 -18.29 -8.18
C VAL A 23 27.06 -17.66 -7.75
N LYS A 24 27.56 -18.01 -6.56
CA LYS A 24 28.81 -17.45 -6.03
C LYS A 24 30.06 -17.89 -6.80
N SER A 25 30.02 -19.01 -7.52
CA SER A 25 31.14 -19.43 -8.37
C SER A 25 31.22 -18.64 -9.68
N VAL A 26 30.13 -17.98 -10.09
CA VAL A 26 30.14 -17.02 -11.20
C VAL A 26 30.69 -15.68 -10.72
N ASP A 27 30.14 -15.14 -9.63
CA ASP A 27 30.63 -13.91 -9.01
C ASP A 27 30.27 -13.88 -7.51
N PRO A 28 31.24 -13.63 -6.60
CA PRO A 28 31.02 -13.67 -5.16
C PRO A 28 30.16 -12.52 -4.61
N HIS A 29 30.00 -11.43 -5.37
CA HIS A 29 29.21 -10.25 -4.99
C HIS A 29 27.72 -10.37 -5.32
N LEU A 30 27.31 -11.35 -6.13
CA LEU A 30 25.88 -11.61 -6.39
C LEU A 30 25.17 -12.05 -5.11
N GLN A 31 24.11 -11.34 -4.73
CA GLN A 31 23.36 -11.60 -3.49
C GLN A 31 22.40 -12.79 -3.70
N VAL A 32 22.42 -13.77 -2.79
CA VAL A 32 21.54 -14.95 -2.80
C VAL A 32 20.89 -15.17 -1.43
N GLY A 33 19.62 -15.56 -1.40
CA GLY A 33 18.85 -15.66 -0.16
C GLY A 33 17.59 -16.50 -0.29
N GLY A 34 16.92 -16.71 0.84
CA GLY A 34 15.78 -17.61 1.02
C GLY A 34 15.22 -17.51 2.45
N PRO A 35 14.29 -18.39 2.90
CA PRO A 35 13.78 -19.55 2.19
C PRO A 35 12.51 -19.30 1.34
N ALA A 36 12.03 -18.06 1.23
CA ALA A 36 10.82 -17.69 0.46
C ALA A 36 9.56 -18.46 0.90
N ILE A 37 9.43 -18.74 2.20
CA ILE A 37 8.29 -19.47 2.75
C ILE A 37 7.04 -18.60 2.88
N CYS A 38 5.87 -19.22 2.91
CA CYS A 38 4.64 -18.59 3.40
C CYS A 38 4.60 -18.55 4.94
N GLY A 39 3.69 -17.74 5.49
CA GLY A 39 3.46 -17.67 6.94
C GLY A 39 2.95 -18.97 7.55
N GLY A 40 3.14 -19.13 8.87
CA GLY A 40 2.69 -20.28 9.65
C GLY A 40 3.70 -21.43 9.76
N SER A 41 4.93 -21.25 9.23
CA SER A 41 6.03 -22.22 9.32
C SER A 41 7.39 -21.55 9.55
N ASP A 42 7.41 -20.49 10.36
CA ASP A 42 8.60 -19.64 10.56
C ASP A 42 9.79 -20.39 11.18
N GLU A 43 9.60 -21.60 11.73
CA GLU A 43 10.70 -22.50 12.13
C GLU A 43 11.62 -22.87 10.96
N TRP A 44 11.12 -22.83 9.72
CA TRP A 44 11.93 -23.01 8.52
C TRP A 44 13.02 -21.96 8.39
N ILE A 45 12.80 -20.72 8.85
CA ILE A 45 13.81 -19.65 8.80
C ILE A 45 14.95 -19.98 9.76
N THR A 46 14.61 -20.37 10.99
CA THR A 46 15.57 -20.80 12.00
C THR A 46 16.42 -21.96 11.47
N ASP A 47 15.78 -23.02 10.98
CA ASP A 47 16.47 -24.20 10.45
C ASP A 47 17.32 -23.89 9.20
N PHE A 48 16.84 -23.01 8.32
CA PHE A 48 17.55 -22.58 7.12
C PHE A 48 18.85 -21.86 7.46
N LEU A 49 18.79 -20.92 8.41
CA LEU A 49 19.96 -20.16 8.84
C LEU A 49 20.96 -21.06 9.60
N HIS A 50 20.49 -22.01 10.41
CA HIS A 50 21.38 -23.00 11.03
C HIS A 50 22.04 -23.92 9.99
N PHE A 51 21.28 -24.43 9.02
CA PHE A 51 21.83 -25.22 7.91
C PHE A 51 22.92 -24.46 7.16
N CYS A 52 22.70 -23.18 6.84
CA CYS A 52 23.69 -22.36 6.16
C CYS A 52 24.94 -22.14 7.02
N ALA A 53 24.78 -21.93 8.33
CA ALA A 53 25.89 -21.77 9.25
C ALA A 53 26.73 -23.05 9.38
N GLU A 54 26.09 -24.20 9.62
CA GLU A 54 26.75 -25.49 9.83
C GLU A 54 27.56 -25.93 8.60
N ARG A 55 27.02 -25.70 7.40
CA ARG A 55 27.63 -26.14 6.14
C ARG A 55 28.38 -25.04 5.40
N ARG A 56 28.47 -23.84 5.99
CA ARG A 56 29.06 -22.64 5.37
C ARG A 56 28.51 -22.42 3.96
N VAL A 57 27.18 -22.46 3.84
CA VAL A 57 26.47 -22.12 2.61
C VAL A 57 26.31 -20.59 2.58
N PRO A 58 26.67 -19.90 1.47
CA PRO A 58 26.49 -18.47 1.36
C PRO A 58 25.02 -18.07 1.48
N VAL A 59 24.73 -17.07 2.29
CA VAL A 59 23.41 -16.44 2.45
C VAL A 59 23.61 -14.94 2.68
N ASP A 60 22.94 -14.12 1.87
CA ASP A 60 23.09 -12.66 1.88
C ASP A 60 21.81 -11.93 2.29
N PHE A 61 20.65 -12.60 2.27
CA PHE A 61 19.39 -12.06 2.79
C PHE A 61 18.41 -13.18 3.16
N VAL A 62 17.38 -12.83 3.95
CA VAL A 62 16.23 -13.68 4.23
C VAL A 62 15.01 -13.20 3.46
N SER A 63 14.23 -14.13 2.91
CA SER A 63 12.94 -13.84 2.27
C SER A 63 11.78 -14.65 2.83
N ARG A 64 10.60 -14.02 2.88
CA ARG A 64 9.35 -14.59 3.41
C ARG A 64 8.14 -13.89 2.80
N HIS A 65 7.00 -14.56 2.72
CA HIS A 65 5.73 -13.96 2.24
C HIS A 65 4.81 -13.65 3.42
N ALA A 66 3.95 -12.65 3.31
CA ALA A 66 3.02 -12.28 4.37
C ALA A 66 1.63 -11.93 3.84
N TYR A 67 0.62 -12.58 4.40
CA TYR A 67 -0.78 -12.35 4.09
C TYR A 67 -1.59 -12.42 5.38
N THR A 68 -2.77 -11.80 5.39
CA THR A 68 -3.65 -11.74 6.57
C THR A 68 -4.99 -12.42 6.35
N SER A 69 -5.22 -12.95 5.15
CA SER A 69 -6.43 -13.71 4.87
C SER A 69 -6.42 -15.10 5.49
N LYS A 70 -7.53 -15.46 6.15
CA LYS A 70 -7.82 -16.85 6.54
C LYS A 70 -8.06 -17.72 5.29
N ALA A 71 -8.22 -19.02 5.50
CA ALA A 71 -8.66 -19.92 4.42
C ALA A 71 -10.01 -19.49 3.83
N PRO A 72 -10.28 -19.71 2.53
CA PRO A 72 -11.55 -19.33 1.91
C PRO A 72 -12.73 -20.05 2.55
N HIS A 73 -13.66 -19.26 3.12
CA HIS A 73 -14.89 -19.78 3.73
C HIS A 73 -16.04 -19.89 2.72
N LYS A 74 -15.94 -19.22 1.57
CA LYS A 74 -16.87 -19.36 0.44
C LYS A 74 -16.12 -19.39 -0.88
N LYS A 75 -16.49 -20.33 -1.74
CA LYS A 75 -15.97 -20.47 -3.10
C LYS A 75 -17.11 -20.45 -4.11
N THR A 76 -16.89 -19.82 -5.24
CA THR A 76 -17.72 -19.97 -6.44
C THR A 76 -16.85 -20.55 -7.56
N PHE A 77 -17.42 -20.73 -8.75
CA PHE A 77 -16.61 -21.05 -9.94
C PHE A 77 -15.62 -19.92 -10.32
N GLU A 78 -15.77 -18.73 -9.70
CA GLU A 78 -15.03 -17.51 -10.02
C GLU A 78 -14.23 -16.91 -8.87
N TYR A 79 -14.68 -17.07 -7.62
CA TYR A 79 -14.15 -16.29 -6.50
C TYR A 79 -13.88 -17.12 -5.28
N TYR A 80 -12.84 -16.72 -4.56
CA TYR A 80 -12.60 -17.10 -3.17
C TYR A 80 -12.92 -15.89 -2.27
N TYR A 81 -13.72 -16.11 -1.22
CA TYR A 81 -13.96 -15.12 -0.17
C TYR A 81 -13.30 -15.58 1.12
N GLN A 82 -12.56 -14.67 1.73
CA GLN A 82 -11.75 -14.89 2.92
C GLN A 82 -12.01 -13.76 3.91
N GLU A 83 -12.05 -14.10 5.19
CA GLU A 83 -11.92 -13.13 6.27
C GLU A 83 -10.46 -12.68 6.37
N LEU A 84 -10.25 -11.47 6.86
CA LEU A 84 -8.93 -10.88 7.05
C LEU A 84 -8.68 -10.64 8.53
N GLU A 85 -7.48 -10.95 8.98
CA GLU A 85 -6.94 -10.40 10.23
C GLU A 85 -6.63 -8.90 10.06
N PRO A 86 -6.58 -8.11 11.14
CA PRO A 86 -6.22 -6.69 11.07
C PRO A 86 -4.76 -6.47 10.63
N PRO A 87 -4.38 -5.27 10.13
CA PRO A 87 -3.03 -4.99 9.62
C PRO A 87 -1.91 -5.24 10.63
N GLU A 88 -2.21 -5.09 11.93
CA GLU A 88 -1.30 -5.38 13.04
C GLU A 88 -0.77 -6.81 13.00
N ASP A 89 -1.56 -7.78 12.53
CA ASP A 89 -1.12 -9.16 12.37
C ASP A 89 0.07 -9.25 11.40
N MET A 90 0.00 -8.59 10.24
CA MET A 90 1.11 -8.58 9.27
C MET A 90 2.34 -7.85 9.82
N LEU A 91 2.16 -6.75 10.53
CA LEU A 91 3.27 -6.02 11.15
C LEU A 91 3.97 -6.86 12.22
N GLU A 92 3.21 -7.63 13.02
CA GLU A 92 3.79 -8.54 14.00
C GLU A 92 4.48 -9.73 13.31
N GLN A 93 3.97 -10.23 12.18
CA GLN A 93 4.68 -11.21 11.36
C GLN A 93 6.06 -10.68 10.89
N PHE A 94 6.14 -9.43 10.43
CA PHE A 94 7.41 -8.80 10.02
C PHE A 94 8.39 -8.71 11.18
N LYS A 95 7.93 -8.20 12.31
CA LYS A 95 8.71 -8.03 13.53
C LYS A 95 9.19 -9.37 14.10
N THR A 96 8.35 -10.40 14.05
CA THR A 96 8.69 -11.76 14.50
C THR A 96 9.84 -12.34 13.69
N VAL A 97 9.76 -12.28 12.35
CA VAL A 97 10.84 -12.80 11.49
C VAL A 97 12.13 -12.00 11.65
N ARG A 98 12.04 -10.67 11.80
CA ARG A 98 13.21 -9.85 12.13
C ARG A 98 13.87 -10.32 13.43
N ALA A 99 13.08 -10.63 14.45
CA ALA A 99 13.59 -11.13 15.73
C ALA A 99 14.27 -12.50 15.59
N LEU A 100 13.72 -13.41 14.79
CA LEU A 100 14.34 -14.70 14.47
C LEU A 100 15.71 -14.54 13.80
N ILE A 101 15.81 -13.63 12.82
CA ILE A 101 17.09 -13.33 12.15
C ILE A 101 18.12 -12.81 13.16
N ARG A 102 17.73 -11.86 14.03
CA ARG A 102 18.61 -11.31 15.07
C ARG A 102 19.12 -12.34 16.07
N GLN A 103 18.36 -13.41 16.30
CA GLN A 103 18.74 -14.52 17.20
C GLN A 103 19.54 -15.62 16.49
N SER A 104 19.63 -15.55 15.16
CA SER A 104 20.32 -16.54 14.33
C SER A 104 21.85 -16.32 14.30
N PRO A 105 22.62 -17.25 13.70
CA PRO A 105 24.03 -17.05 13.40
C PRO A 105 24.35 -15.88 12.44
N PHE A 106 23.34 -15.29 11.79
CA PHE A 106 23.49 -14.20 10.82
C PHE A 106 22.61 -12.99 11.19
N PRO A 107 22.89 -12.29 12.30
CA PRO A 107 21.98 -11.30 12.91
C PRO A 107 21.76 -10.03 12.09
N HIS A 108 22.56 -9.81 11.05
CA HIS A 108 22.56 -8.59 10.24
C HIS A 108 22.00 -8.79 8.82
N LEU A 109 21.44 -9.97 8.52
CA LEU A 109 20.89 -10.20 7.18
C LEU A 109 19.72 -9.24 6.90
N PRO A 110 19.69 -8.63 5.71
CA PRO A 110 18.50 -8.01 5.17
C PRO A 110 17.32 -8.99 5.15
N LEU A 111 16.11 -8.47 5.40
CA LEU A 111 14.85 -9.17 5.33
C LEU A 111 13.99 -8.56 4.23
N HIS A 112 13.64 -9.37 3.24
CA HIS A 112 12.79 -9.00 2.13
C HIS A 112 11.47 -9.77 2.21
N ILE A 113 10.37 -9.05 2.42
CA ILE A 113 9.04 -9.63 2.24
C ILE A 113 8.74 -9.63 0.75
N THR A 114 9.05 -10.73 0.07
CA THR A 114 9.02 -10.81 -1.40
C THR A 114 7.61 -10.86 -1.99
N GLU A 115 6.61 -11.15 -1.16
CA GLU A 115 5.20 -11.00 -1.47
C GLU A 115 4.42 -10.54 -0.23
N TYR A 116 3.55 -9.54 -0.39
CA TYR A 116 2.49 -9.28 0.57
C TYR A 116 1.22 -8.74 -0.09
N ASN A 117 0.07 -9.08 0.50
CA ASN A 117 -1.23 -8.46 0.24
C ASN A 117 -2.19 -8.83 1.40
N THR A 118 -3.44 -8.38 1.37
CA THR A 118 -4.48 -8.86 2.30
C THR A 118 -4.76 -10.35 2.06
N SER A 119 -5.37 -10.67 0.92
CA SER A 119 -5.62 -12.02 0.45
C SER A 119 -4.51 -12.57 -0.44
N TYR A 120 -4.16 -13.84 -0.25
CA TYR A 120 -3.25 -14.60 -1.12
C TYR A 120 -3.92 -15.21 -2.36
N SER A 121 -5.19 -14.87 -2.65
CA SER A 121 -5.91 -15.43 -3.80
C SER A 121 -6.02 -14.40 -4.93
N PRO A 122 -5.70 -14.77 -6.19
CA PRO A 122 -5.83 -13.88 -7.36
C PRO A 122 -7.28 -13.70 -7.84
N ILE A 123 -8.25 -14.20 -7.07
CA ILE A 123 -9.68 -14.13 -7.39
C ILE A 123 -10.51 -13.76 -6.15
N ASN A 124 -9.94 -12.95 -5.25
CA ASN A 124 -10.65 -12.42 -4.09
C ASN A 124 -11.02 -10.95 -4.32
N PRO A 125 -12.32 -10.62 -4.45
CA PRO A 125 -12.77 -9.26 -4.78
C PRO A 125 -12.32 -8.17 -3.80
N VAL A 126 -11.82 -8.52 -2.60
CA VAL A 126 -11.25 -7.54 -1.66
C VAL A 126 -10.21 -6.64 -2.33
N HIS A 127 -9.41 -7.20 -3.25
CA HIS A 127 -8.32 -6.47 -3.91
C HIS A 127 -8.78 -5.25 -4.72
N ASP A 128 -10.03 -5.26 -5.17
CA ASP A 128 -10.62 -4.21 -5.99
C ASP A 128 -11.25 -3.06 -5.18
N THR A 129 -11.17 -3.11 -3.85
CA THR A 129 -11.95 -2.24 -2.94
C THR A 129 -11.14 -1.14 -2.28
N ALA A 130 -11.84 -0.10 -1.80
CA ALA A 130 -11.25 0.95 -0.97
C ALA A 130 -10.74 0.43 0.39
N LEU A 131 -11.35 -0.65 0.93
CA LEU A 131 -10.86 -1.33 2.13
C LEU A 131 -9.42 -1.79 1.95
N ASN A 132 -9.07 -2.38 0.79
CA ASN A 132 -7.71 -2.82 0.53
C ASN A 132 -6.73 -1.64 0.51
N ALA A 133 -7.12 -0.48 -0.02
CA ALA A 133 -6.28 0.71 0.00
C ALA A 133 -6.02 1.20 1.43
N ALA A 134 -7.06 1.36 2.25
CA ALA A 134 -6.94 1.81 3.64
C ALA A 134 -6.18 0.80 4.52
N TYR A 135 -6.36 -0.51 4.26
CA TYR A 135 -5.62 -1.56 4.94
C TYR A 135 -4.12 -1.48 4.63
N ILE A 136 -3.76 -1.35 3.36
CA ILE A 136 -2.38 -1.34 2.90
C ILE A 136 -1.66 -0.04 3.26
N ALA A 137 -2.37 1.08 3.39
CA ALA A 137 -1.81 2.35 3.88
C ALA A 137 -1.11 2.19 5.24
N ARG A 138 -1.70 1.40 6.16
CA ARG A 138 -1.07 1.10 7.45
C ARG A 138 0.26 0.36 7.29
N ILE A 139 0.29 -0.63 6.41
CA ILE A 139 1.50 -1.44 6.14
C ILE A 139 2.59 -0.58 5.49
N LEU A 140 2.23 0.32 4.55
CA LEU A 140 3.17 1.25 3.94
C LEU A 140 3.79 2.21 4.97
N SER A 141 3.01 2.60 5.97
CA SER A 141 3.43 3.52 7.05
C SER A 141 4.50 2.92 7.97
N GLU A 142 4.40 1.63 8.30
CA GLU A 142 5.19 1.01 9.38
C GLU A 142 6.04 -0.19 8.95
N GLY A 143 5.81 -0.79 7.78
CA GLY A 143 6.49 -2.01 7.36
C GLY A 143 8.02 -1.87 7.31
N GLY A 144 8.49 -0.72 6.83
CA GLY A 144 9.93 -0.40 6.72
C GLY A 144 10.68 -0.33 8.05
N ASP A 145 9.98 -0.25 9.18
CA ASP A 145 10.62 -0.28 10.50
C ASP A 145 11.21 -1.67 10.82
N TYR A 146 10.68 -2.72 10.20
CA TYR A 146 11.00 -4.11 10.53
C TYR A 146 11.74 -4.83 9.41
N VAL A 147 11.48 -4.47 8.15
CA VAL A 147 11.99 -5.19 6.97
C VAL A 147 12.67 -4.22 6.01
N ASP A 148 13.66 -4.69 5.26
CA ASP A 148 14.42 -3.88 4.31
C ASP A 148 13.63 -3.62 3.02
N SER A 149 12.71 -4.52 2.68
CA SER A 149 11.71 -4.30 1.64
C SER A 149 10.47 -5.16 1.84
N PHE A 150 9.34 -4.71 1.30
CA PHE A 150 8.10 -5.46 1.24
C PHE A 150 7.41 -5.20 -0.11
N SER A 151 7.25 -6.25 -0.90
CA SER A 151 6.85 -6.19 -2.30
C SER A 151 5.38 -6.55 -2.46
N TYR A 152 4.56 -5.56 -2.83
CA TYR A 152 3.13 -5.75 -2.99
C TYR A 152 2.84 -6.69 -4.15
N TRP A 153 2.19 -7.81 -3.86
CA TRP A 153 1.79 -8.78 -4.86
C TRP A 153 0.38 -8.41 -5.32
N THR A 154 0.18 -7.73 -6.46
CA THR A 154 1.12 -7.43 -7.57
C THR A 154 0.93 -6.00 -8.08
N PHE A 155 1.79 -5.56 -9.01
CA PHE A 155 1.57 -4.28 -9.66
C PHE A 155 0.41 -4.29 -10.68
N SER A 156 0.02 -5.45 -11.23
CA SER A 156 -0.97 -5.56 -12.31
C SER A 156 -1.79 -6.84 -12.27
N ASP A 157 -3.04 -6.75 -12.73
CA ASP A 157 -3.96 -7.88 -12.96
C ASP A 157 -3.61 -8.75 -14.18
N VAL A 158 -2.52 -8.45 -14.89
CA VAL A 158 -1.97 -9.39 -15.89
C VAL A 158 -1.39 -10.59 -15.15
N PHE A 159 -2.23 -11.61 -14.95
CA PHE A 159 -1.95 -12.72 -14.04
C PHE A 159 -2.74 -13.97 -14.47
N GLU A 160 -2.17 -15.17 -14.29
CA GLU A 160 -2.73 -16.43 -14.84
C GLU A 160 -2.66 -17.66 -13.92
N GLU A 161 -2.26 -17.53 -12.64
CA GLU A 161 -2.23 -18.69 -11.72
C GLU A 161 -3.58 -19.40 -11.58
N MET A 162 -4.69 -18.67 -11.79
CA MET A 162 -6.05 -19.21 -11.79
C MET A 162 -6.76 -18.92 -13.11
N ASP A 163 -6.06 -19.20 -14.23
CA ASP A 163 -6.55 -19.03 -15.60
C ASP A 163 -6.70 -17.54 -15.98
N VAL A 164 -7.07 -17.25 -17.23
CA VAL A 164 -7.26 -15.88 -17.71
C VAL A 164 -8.38 -15.18 -16.91
N PRO A 165 -8.22 -13.90 -16.53
CA PRO A 165 -9.27 -13.12 -15.87
C PRO A 165 -10.63 -13.16 -16.57
N LYS A 166 -11.68 -13.50 -15.81
CA LYS A 166 -13.05 -13.75 -16.33
C LYS A 166 -13.96 -12.51 -16.32
N ALA A 167 -13.46 -11.39 -15.79
CA ALA A 167 -14.12 -10.09 -15.76
C ALA A 167 -13.08 -8.97 -15.54
N LEU A 168 -13.42 -7.72 -15.85
CA LEU A 168 -12.54 -6.57 -15.60
C LEU A 168 -12.09 -6.49 -14.13
N PHE A 169 -13.04 -6.47 -13.20
CA PHE A 169 -12.78 -6.59 -11.77
C PHE A 169 -13.15 -7.99 -11.32
N HIS A 170 -12.14 -8.77 -10.96
CA HIS A 170 -12.27 -10.19 -10.67
C HIS A 170 -11.58 -10.58 -9.36
N GLY A 171 -11.14 -9.59 -8.56
CA GLY A 171 -10.34 -9.85 -7.38
C GLY A 171 -8.90 -10.23 -7.68
N GLY A 172 -8.34 -9.72 -8.79
CA GLY A 172 -6.94 -9.86 -9.13
C GLY A 172 -6.03 -9.08 -8.17
N PHE A 173 -4.80 -9.54 -8.01
CA PHE A 173 -3.82 -8.98 -7.09
C PHE A 173 -3.39 -7.54 -7.39
N GLY A 174 -3.58 -7.06 -8.62
CA GLY A 174 -2.91 -5.89 -9.13
C GLY A 174 -3.29 -4.59 -8.44
N LEU A 175 -2.32 -3.70 -8.25
CA LEU A 175 -2.58 -2.26 -8.07
C LEU A 175 -3.38 -1.69 -9.25
N VAL A 176 -3.11 -2.20 -10.46
CA VAL A 176 -3.72 -1.73 -11.71
C VAL A 176 -4.51 -2.88 -12.34
N ALA A 177 -5.80 -2.63 -12.57
CA ALA A 177 -6.67 -3.54 -13.32
C ALA A 177 -6.33 -3.55 -14.82
N LEU A 178 -6.95 -4.45 -15.57
CA LEU A 178 -6.86 -4.45 -17.04
C LEU A 178 -7.26 -3.09 -17.63
N HIS A 179 -6.75 -2.79 -18.82
CA HIS A 179 -6.88 -1.49 -19.49
C HIS A 179 -6.22 -0.31 -18.74
N SER A 180 -5.29 -0.59 -17.81
CA SER A 180 -4.58 0.42 -17.04
C SER A 180 -5.53 1.30 -16.21
N ILE A 181 -6.56 0.68 -15.61
CA ILE A 181 -7.46 1.34 -14.67
C ILE A 181 -6.86 1.19 -13.27
N PRO A 182 -6.45 2.28 -12.59
CA PRO A 182 -5.90 2.19 -11.25
C PRO A 182 -7.00 1.78 -10.27
N LYS A 183 -6.69 0.82 -9.37
CA LYS A 183 -7.55 0.47 -8.25
C LYS A 183 -7.29 1.42 -7.08
N PRO A 184 -8.18 1.50 -6.07
CA PRO A 184 -7.93 2.34 -4.89
C PRO A 184 -6.54 2.16 -4.27
N THR A 185 -6.03 0.93 -4.19
CA THR A 185 -4.70 0.65 -3.61
C THR A 185 -3.55 1.29 -4.39
N PHE A 186 -3.66 1.42 -5.72
CA PHE A 186 -2.66 2.16 -6.52
C PHE A 186 -2.48 3.58 -5.97
N HIS A 187 -3.59 4.24 -5.62
CA HIS A 187 -3.54 5.61 -5.13
C HIS A 187 -2.89 5.71 -3.74
N ALA A 188 -3.06 4.72 -2.87
CA ALA A 188 -2.33 4.66 -1.61
C ALA A 188 -0.81 4.71 -1.87
N PHE A 189 -0.29 3.91 -2.80
CA PHE A 189 1.13 3.97 -3.19
C PHE A 189 1.53 5.34 -3.77
N THR A 190 0.70 5.94 -4.64
CA THR A 190 1.00 7.27 -5.18
C THR A 190 0.98 8.37 -4.11
N PHE A 191 0.17 8.22 -3.08
CA PHE A 191 0.11 9.16 -1.96
C PHE A 191 1.36 9.07 -1.09
N PHE A 192 1.84 7.86 -0.82
CA PHE A 192 3.10 7.65 -0.10
C PHE A 192 4.32 8.17 -0.87
N ASN A 193 4.30 8.15 -2.21
CA ASN A 193 5.33 8.77 -3.04
C ASN A 193 5.43 10.30 -2.85
N ALA A 194 4.41 10.94 -2.28
CA ALA A 194 4.40 12.37 -2.02
C ALA A 194 4.98 12.73 -0.63
N LEU A 195 5.28 11.75 0.22
CA LEU A 195 5.86 12.01 1.54
C LEU A 195 7.33 12.45 1.43
N GLY A 196 7.78 13.19 2.44
CA GLY A 196 9.17 13.62 2.58
C GLY A 196 10.00 12.69 3.47
N ASP A 197 11.30 12.97 3.55
CA ASP A 197 12.27 12.15 4.31
C ASP A 197 12.17 12.38 5.83
N GLU A 198 11.75 13.58 6.28
CA GLU A 198 11.67 13.93 7.70
C GLU A 198 10.30 13.55 8.28
N LEU A 199 10.28 12.54 9.14
CA LEU A 199 9.07 12.11 9.86
C LEU A 199 8.75 13.09 11.00
N LEU A 200 7.59 13.75 10.94
CA LEU A 200 7.13 14.68 11.98
C LEU A 200 6.21 14.00 12.99
N TYR A 201 5.31 13.15 12.50
CA TYR A 201 4.34 12.45 13.32
C TYR A 201 3.87 11.16 12.63
N ARG A 202 3.58 10.13 13.41
CA ARG A 202 2.98 8.88 12.93
C ARG A 202 2.21 8.21 14.04
N ASP A 203 1.04 7.69 13.72
CA ASP A 203 0.27 6.77 14.55
C ASP A 203 -0.36 5.68 13.67
N GLY A 204 -1.32 4.93 14.21
CA GLY A 204 -1.97 3.84 13.50
C GLY A 204 -2.90 4.26 12.34
N GLU A 205 -3.08 5.55 12.11
CA GLU A 205 -4.10 6.12 11.22
C GLU A 205 -3.57 7.27 10.35
N MET A 206 -2.40 7.80 10.65
CA MET A 206 -1.74 8.82 9.83
C MET A 206 -0.22 8.76 9.85
N ILE A 207 0.38 9.32 8.81
CA ILE A 207 1.79 9.66 8.73
C ILE A 207 1.95 11.09 8.21
N VAL A 208 2.77 11.88 8.88
CA VAL A 208 3.02 13.30 8.56
C VAL A 208 4.51 13.51 8.42
N THR A 209 4.91 14.10 7.29
CA THR A 209 6.31 14.29 6.91
C THR A 209 6.58 15.70 6.41
N ARG A 210 7.84 16.12 6.47
CA ARG A 210 8.34 17.35 5.86
C ARG A 210 9.23 17.04 4.66
N ARG A 211 8.99 17.74 3.56
CA ARG A 211 9.82 17.70 2.34
C ARG A 211 11.01 18.66 2.45
N LYS A 212 11.99 18.50 1.56
CA LYS A 212 13.23 19.31 1.55
C LYS A 212 13.00 20.81 1.32
N ASP A 213 11.91 21.18 0.64
CA ASP A 213 11.50 22.57 0.43
C ASP A 213 10.76 23.18 1.64
N GLY A 214 10.56 22.40 2.70
CA GLY A 214 9.86 22.78 3.92
C GLY A 214 8.36 22.52 3.92
N SER A 215 7.78 22.13 2.78
CA SER A 215 6.36 21.79 2.67
C SER A 215 6.01 20.52 3.45
N ILE A 216 4.75 20.42 3.89
CA ILE A 216 4.26 19.28 4.67
C ILE A 216 3.43 18.37 3.78
N ALA A 217 3.63 17.07 3.91
CA ALA A 217 2.80 16.05 3.28
C ALA A 217 2.32 15.05 4.33
N ALA A 218 1.03 14.78 4.36
CA ALA A 218 0.40 13.84 5.28
C ALA A 218 -0.49 12.86 4.53
N VAL A 219 -0.38 11.57 4.87
CA VAL A 219 -1.35 10.56 4.44
C VAL A 219 -2.12 10.09 5.66
N LEU A 220 -3.45 10.10 5.55
CA LEU A 220 -4.37 9.64 6.57
C LEU A 220 -5.25 8.53 6.01
N TRP A 221 -5.59 7.54 6.82
CA TRP A 221 -6.50 6.46 6.45
C TRP A 221 -7.52 6.15 7.54
N ASN A 222 -8.75 5.82 7.12
CA ASN A 222 -9.82 5.35 8.00
C ASN A 222 -10.21 3.92 7.60
N LEU A 223 -9.43 2.94 8.07
CA LEU A 223 -9.73 1.53 7.86
C LEU A 223 -10.96 1.11 8.66
N VAL A 224 -11.97 0.57 7.98
CA VAL A 224 -13.19 0.05 8.61
C VAL A 224 -13.48 -1.36 8.09
N MET A 225 -13.09 -2.36 8.87
CA MET A 225 -13.32 -3.78 8.54
C MET A 225 -14.76 -4.23 8.81
N GLU A 226 -15.44 -3.56 9.74
CA GLU A 226 -16.81 -3.89 10.12
C GLU A 226 -17.86 -3.47 9.07
N LYS A 227 -18.96 -4.21 9.04
CA LYS A 227 -20.14 -3.86 8.23
C LYS A 227 -20.86 -2.66 8.86
N GLY A 228 -21.52 -1.85 8.03
CA GLY A 228 -22.27 -0.68 8.47
C GLY A 228 -22.12 0.51 7.53
N GLU A 229 -23.06 1.44 7.64
CA GLU A 229 -23.06 2.75 6.98
C GLU A 229 -22.66 3.85 7.98
N GLY A 230 -22.28 5.03 7.49
CA GLY A 230 -21.57 5.99 8.33
C GLY A 230 -20.18 5.43 8.67
N LEU A 231 -19.68 5.61 9.90
CA LEU A 231 -18.32 5.24 10.32
C LEU A 231 -17.25 6.23 9.82
N THR A 232 -17.63 7.51 9.78
CA THR A 232 -16.70 8.62 9.56
C THR A 232 -15.80 8.82 10.78
N LYS A 233 -14.59 9.31 10.54
CA LYS A 233 -13.66 9.71 11.59
C LYS A 233 -13.28 11.17 11.41
N GLU A 234 -13.41 11.97 12.47
CA GLU A 234 -12.93 13.34 12.49
C GLU A 234 -11.55 13.39 13.13
N VAL A 235 -10.63 14.10 12.49
CA VAL A 235 -9.24 14.27 12.92
C VAL A 235 -8.94 15.76 12.97
N GLN A 236 -8.35 16.20 14.07
CA GLN A 236 -7.87 17.57 14.25
C GLN A 236 -6.35 17.58 14.14
N LEU A 237 -5.79 18.28 13.15
CA LEU A 237 -4.35 18.50 13.06
C LEU A 237 -4.01 19.94 13.42
N VAL A 238 -2.93 20.09 14.19
CA VAL A 238 -2.29 21.38 14.47
C VAL A 238 -0.87 21.32 13.91
N ILE A 239 -0.64 22.03 12.81
CA ILE A 239 0.59 21.91 12.02
C ILE A 239 1.38 23.21 12.17
N PRO A 240 2.58 23.18 12.77
CA PRO A 240 3.43 24.35 12.86
C PRO A 240 3.99 24.70 11.47
N VAL A 241 3.81 25.97 11.08
CA VAL A 241 4.28 26.51 9.81
C VAL A 241 5.02 27.81 10.04
N SER A 242 6.14 28.01 9.33
CA SER A 242 6.94 29.23 9.42
C SER A 242 6.45 30.35 8.50
N PHE A 243 5.31 30.16 7.82
CA PHE A 243 4.79 31.02 6.78
C PHE A 243 3.38 31.50 7.11
N SER A 244 3.03 32.72 6.67
CA SER A 244 1.78 33.40 7.03
C SER A 244 0.55 32.92 6.25
N ALA A 245 0.75 32.33 5.08
CA ALA A 245 -0.32 31.81 4.22
C ALA A 245 0.11 30.50 3.57
N VAL A 246 -0.83 29.55 3.53
CA VAL A 246 -0.60 28.19 3.06
C VAL A 246 -1.60 27.84 1.96
N PHE A 247 -1.15 27.06 0.98
CA PHE A 247 -2.00 26.41 -0.01
C PHE A 247 -2.12 24.95 0.37
N ILE A 248 -3.35 24.47 0.49
CA ILE A 248 -3.65 23.10 0.89
C ILE A 248 -4.25 22.41 -0.31
N LYS A 249 -3.63 21.30 -0.72
CA LYS A 249 -4.16 20.39 -1.72
C LYS A 249 -4.46 19.06 -1.06
N ARG A 250 -5.72 18.61 -1.15
CA ARG A 250 -6.18 17.33 -0.62
C ARG A 250 -6.63 16.42 -1.76
N GLN A 251 -6.10 15.21 -1.78
CA GLN A 251 -6.52 14.15 -2.71
C GLN A 251 -7.19 13.03 -1.91
N ILE A 252 -8.32 12.50 -2.39
CA ILE A 252 -9.17 11.56 -1.65
C ILE A 252 -9.52 10.35 -2.53
N VAL A 253 -9.37 9.15 -1.97
CA VAL A 253 -9.92 7.90 -2.49
C VAL A 253 -10.68 7.20 -1.38
N ASN A 254 -11.93 6.81 -1.64
CA ASN A 254 -12.82 6.18 -0.65
C ASN A 254 -13.91 5.35 -1.35
N GLU A 255 -15.02 5.07 -0.66
CA GLU A 255 -16.12 4.32 -1.27
C GLU A 255 -16.82 5.09 -2.41
N GLN A 256 -16.66 6.42 -2.51
CA GLN A 256 -17.31 7.27 -3.52
C GLN A 256 -16.36 7.72 -4.65
N TYR A 257 -15.11 8.05 -4.32
CA TYR A 257 -14.12 8.65 -5.23
C TYR A 257 -12.92 7.73 -5.45
N GLY A 258 -12.31 7.79 -6.64
CA GLY A 258 -11.19 6.92 -7.01
C GLY A 258 -11.53 5.43 -7.01
N ASN A 259 -12.82 5.09 -7.20
CA ASN A 259 -13.36 3.75 -6.98
C ASN A 259 -14.08 3.25 -8.23
N ALA A 260 -13.30 2.79 -9.20
CA ALA A 260 -13.83 2.21 -10.44
C ALA A 260 -14.67 0.95 -10.18
N TRP A 261 -14.39 0.18 -9.11
CA TRP A 261 -15.19 -0.99 -8.74
C TRP A 261 -16.64 -0.62 -8.40
N ARG A 262 -16.87 0.48 -7.66
CA ARG A 262 -18.21 1.01 -7.39
C ARG A 262 -18.95 1.33 -8.69
N VAL A 263 -18.31 2.04 -9.61
CA VAL A 263 -18.95 2.47 -10.86
C VAL A 263 -19.17 1.28 -11.81
N TRP A 264 -18.24 0.32 -11.86
CA TRP A 264 -18.42 -0.94 -12.58
C TRP A 264 -19.64 -1.73 -12.07
N LYS A 265 -19.89 -1.73 -10.75
CA LYS A 265 -21.12 -2.31 -10.19
C LYS A 265 -22.38 -1.59 -10.68
N GLN A 266 -22.35 -0.26 -10.75
CA GLN A 266 -23.46 0.55 -11.26
C GLN A 266 -23.72 0.31 -12.76
N MET A 267 -22.68 0.01 -13.54
CA MET A 267 -22.78 -0.39 -14.94
C MET A 267 -23.35 -1.82 -15.15
N GLY A 268 -23.75 -2.51 -14.09
CA GLY A 268 -24.25 -3.88 -14.18
C GLY A 268 -23.16 -4.94 -14.24
N ARG A 269 -21.95 -4.64 -13.75
CA ARG A 269 -20.80 -5.55 -13.69
C ARG A 269 -20.42 -6.16 -15.05
N PRO A 270 -20.19 -5.36 -16.11
CA PRO A 270 -19.82 -5.90 -17.42
C PRO A 270 -18.50 -6.67 -17.30
N ARG A 271 -18.49 -7.95 -17.71
CA ARG A 271 -17.28 -8.78 -17.73
C ARG A 271 -16.25 -8.24 -18.70
N PHE A 272 -16.71 -7.93 -19.90
CA PHE A 272 -15.93 -7.43 -21.02
C PHE A 272 -16.52 -6.08 -21.46
N PRO A 273 -16.19 -4.97 -20.76
CA PRO A 273 -16.78 -3.66 -21.03
C PRO A 273 -16.43 -3.13 -22.41
N SER A 274 -17.28 -2.26 -22.97
CA SER A 274 -16.96 -1.51 -24.18
C SER A 274 -15.86 -0.48 -23.92
N ARG A 275 -15.24 0.05 -24.98
CA ARG A 275 -14.24 1.12 -24.87
C ARG A 275 -14.78 2.34 -24.13
N GLN A 276 -16.04 2.73 -24.38
CA GLN A 276 -16.68 3.85 -23.71
C GLN A 276 -16.81 3.61 -22.21
N ALA A 277 -17.21 2.39 -21.80
CA ALA A 277 -17.29 2.03 -20.39
C ALA A 277 -15.90 2.02 -19.73
N VAL A 278 -14.87 1.51 -20.42
CA VAL A 278 -13.47 1.56 -19.95
C VAL A 278 -12.99 2.99 -19.73
N GLU A 279 -13.27 3.91 -20.66
CA GLU A 279 -12.87 5.32 -20.49
C GLU A 279 -13.60 5.99 -19.33
N THR A 280 -14.90 5.73 -19.14
CA THR A 280 -15.61 6.19 -17.94
C THR A 280 -14.99 5.62 -16.66
N LEU A 281 -14.61 4.34 -16.64
CA LEU A 281 -13.95 3.73 -15.49
C LEU A 281 -12.57 4.34 -15.21
N ARG A 282 -11.79 4.70 -16.26
CA ARG A 282 -10.51 5.41 -16.11
C ARG A 282 -10.70 6.81 -15.51
N GLN A 283 -11.75 7.52 -15.93
CA GLN A 283 -12.08 8.85 -15.41
C GLN A 283 -12.47 8.80 -13.93
N VAL A 284 -13.36 7.88 -13.55
CA VAL A 284 -13.82 7.78 -12.15
C VAL A 284 -12.79 7.14 -11.21
N ALA A 285 -11.76 6.51 -11.75
CA ALA A 285 -10.65 5.97 -10.98
C ALA A 285 -9.71 7.05 -10.43
N GLN A 286 -9.79 8.31 -10.90
CA GLN A 286 -8.91 9.36 -10.38
C GLN A 286 -9.30 9.79 -8.96
N PRO A 287 -8.34 10.17 -8.10
CA PRO A 287 -8.62 10.77 -6.80
C PRO A 287 -9.45 12.05 -6.94
N HIS A 288 -10.38 12.27 -6.02
CA HIS A 288 -11.05 13.56 -5.91
C HIS A 288 -10.11 14.59 -5.30
N VAL A 289 -10.07 15.80 -5.85
CA VAL A 289 -9.16 16.86 -5.42
C VAL A 289 -9.93 18.02 -4.81
N MET A 290 -9.48 18.51 -3.66
CA MET A 290 -9.94 19.74 -3.02
C MET A 290 -8.75 20.66 -2.79
N THR A 291 -8.98 21.96 -2.92
CA THR A 291 -7.95 22.98 -2.68
C THR A 291 -8.51 24.11 -1.85
N GLU A 292 -7.71 24.63 -0.93
CA GLU A 292 -8.04 25.83 -0.18
C GLU A 292 -6.77 26.62 0.14
N GLN A 293 -6.93 27.92 0.39
CA GLN A 293 -5.90 28.77 0.97
C GLN A 293 -6.28 29.09 2.40
N ARG A 294 -5.31 29.03 3.32
CA ARG A 294 -5.53 29.36 4.73
C ARG A 294 -4.40 30.23 5.27
N ARG A 295 -4.73 31.20 6.12
CA ARG A 295 -3.72 31.99 6.83
C ARG A 295 -3.34 31.30 8.13
N ALA A 296 -2.06 31.30 8.45
CA ALA A 296 -1.58 30.80 9.73
C ALA A 296 -1.86 31.85 10.82
N THR A 297 -2.33 31.38 11.97
CA THR A 297 -2.52 32.20 13.18
C THR A 297 -1.52 31.70 14.20
N ASP A 298 -0.71 32.61 14.78
CA ASP A 298 0.32 32.27 15.77
C ASP A 298 1.30 31.16 15.32
N GLY A 299 1.62 31.12 14.03
CA GLY A 299 2.57 30.15 13.45
C GLY A 299 2.02 28.73 13.30
N VAL A 300 0.70 28.55 13.39
CA VAL A 300 0.04 27.24 13.24
C VAL A 300 -1.13 27.28 12.27
N ILE A 301 -1.37 26.13 11.65
CA ILE A 301 -2.56 25.82 10.87
C ILE A 301 -3.34 24.72 11.58
N HIS A 302 -4.60 24.99 11.88
CA HIS A 302 -5.55 24.01 12.41
C HIS A 302 -6.33 23.41 11.25
N LEU A 303 -6.39 22.09 11.10
CA LEU A 303 -7.21 21.40 10.11
C LEU A 303 -8.20 20.46 10.81
N SER A 304 -9.50 20.66 10.58
CA SER A 304 -10.53 19.65 10.87
C SER A 304 -10.77 18.84 9.60
N ILE A 305 -10.49 17.54 9.65
CA ILE A 305 -10.60 16.63 8.53
C ILE A 305 -11.57 15.52 8.91
N VAL A 306 -12.57 15.32 8.06
CA VAL A 306 -13.46 14.15 8.14
C VAL A 306 -13.01 13.14 7.09
N LEU A 307 -12.74 11.91 7.53
CA LEU A 307 -12.47 10.75 6.69
C LEU A 307 -13.72 9.87 6.65
N SER A 308 -14.20 9.55 5.45
CA SER A 308 -15.28 8.59 5.26
C SER A 308 -14.80 7.14 5.40
N LYS A 309 -15.72 6.18 5.29
CA LYS A 309 -15.41 4.75 5.42
C LYS A 309 -14.35 4.34 4.38
N ASN A 310 -13.30 3.65 4.83
CA ASN A 310 -12.20 3.15 4.00
C ASN A 310 -11.51 4.24 3.16
N GLU A 311 -11.53 5.48 3.65
CA GLU A 311 -10.86 6.58 2.98
C GLU A 311 -9.35 6.51 3.19
N VAL A 312 -8.61 6.80 2.12
CA VAL A 312 -7.21 7.22 2.17
C VAL A 312 -7.14 8.61 1.55
N THR A 313 -6.47 9.53 2.21
CA THR A 313 -6.31 10.90 1.72
C THR A 313 -4.87 11.38 1.88
N LEU A 314 -4.38 12.07 0.85
CA LEU A 314 -3.12 12.83 0.89
C LEU A 314 -3.46 14.30 1.07
N ILE A 315 -2.75 14.96 1.98
CA ILE A 315 -2.81 16.41 2.19
C ILE A 315 -1.40 16.98 2.01
N GLU A 316 -1.27 17.94 1.10
CA GLU A 316 -0.05 18.68 0.82
C GLU A 316 -0.27 20.14 1.27
N ILE A 317 0.67 20.69 2.04
CA ILE A 317 0.60 22.06 2.57
C ILE A 317 1.86 22.80 2.14
N GLU A 318 1.67 23.78 1.28
CA GLU A 318 2.73 24.53 0.61
C GLU A 318 2.69 26.01 0.99
N GLN A 319 3.83 26.69 0.95
CA GLN A 319 3.90 28.12 1.19
C GLN A 319 3.23 28.88 0.03
N VAL A 320 2.32 29.80 0.35
CA VAL A 320 1.83 30.77 -0.64
C VAL A 320 2.80 31.94 -0.73
N ARG A 321 3.31 32.18 -1.94
CA ARG A 321 3.98 33.43 -2.31
C ARG A 321 2.96 34.25 -3.08
N ASP A 322 2.24 35.11 -2.36
CA ASP A 322 1.11 35.85 -2.91
C ASP A 322 1.59 36.96 -3.85
N GLU A 323 1.32 36.79 -5.15
CA GLU A 323 1.69 37.75 -6.19
C GLU A 323 0.55 38.72 -6.54
N THR A 324 -0.61 38.62 -5.88
CA THR A 324 -1.81 39.44 -6.19
C THR A 324 -1.50 40.93 -6.22
N SER A 325 -0.64 41.41 -5.31
CA SER A 325 -0.21 42.81 -5.25
C SER A 325 0.52 43.32 -6.51
N THR A 326 1.04 42.44 -7.36
CA THR A 326 1.70 42.80 -8.62
C THR A 326 0.70 43.11 -9.75
N TYR A 327 -0.54 42.66 -9.63
CA TYR A 327 -1.61 42.88 -10.59
C TYR A 327 -2.35 44.19 -10.27
N VAL A 328 -1.72 45.31 -10.60
CA VAL A 328 -2.24 46.65 -10.28
C VAL A 328 -3.62 46.85 -10.92
N GLY A 329 -4.63 47.11 -10.09
CA GLY A 329 -6.00 47.34 -10.52
C GLY A 329 -6.83 46.06 -10.75
N LEU A 330 -6.32 44.88 -10.38
CA LEU A 330 -7.12 43.66 -10.35
C LEU A 330 -8.21 43.79 -9.28
N ASP A 331 -9.47 43.63 -9.71
CA ASP A 331 -10.64 43.59 -8.85
C ASP A 331 -11.66 42.62 -9.47
N ASP A 332 -11.80 41.45 -8.85
CA ASP A 332 -12.77 40.45 -9.32
C ASP A 332 -14.22 40.93 -9.13
N GLY A 333 -14.47 41.95 -8.29
CA GLY A 333 -15.79 42.58 -8.15
C GLY A 333 -16.28 43.30 -9.40
N GLU A 334 -15.38 43.65 -10.33
CA GLU A 334 -15.74 44.21 -11.64
C GLU A 334 -16.18 43.12 -12.65
N ILE A 335 -15.98 41.85 -12.31
CA ILE A 335 -16.42 40.72 -13.14
C ILE A 335 -17.88 40.41 -12.80
N THR A 336 -18.74 40.37 -13.83
CA THR A 336 -20.16 40.02 -13.65
C THR A 336 -20.29 38.71 -12.86
N SER A 337 -21.08 38.76 -11.77
CA SER A 337 -21.36 37.68 -10.82
C SER A 337 -20.31 37.38 -9.73
N TYR A 338 -19.15 38.02 -9.77
CA TYR A 338 -18.10 37.84 -8.76
C TYR A 338 -18.09 39.02 -7.78
N SER A 339 -17.37 38.86 -6.68
CA SER A 339 -17.16 39.88 -5.65
C SER A 339 -15.69 39.92 -5.29
N SER A 340 -15.25 41.08 -4.81
CA SER A 340 -13.88 41.31 -4.31
C SER A 340 -13.53 40.49 -3.07
#